data_AF-A0A1V5X099-F1
#
_entry.id   AF-A0A1V5X099-F1
#
_cell.length_a   1.000
_cell.length_b   1.000
_cell.length_c   1.000
_cell.angle_alpha   90.00
_cell.angle_beta   90.00
_cell.angle_gamma   90.00
#
_symmetry.space_group_name_H-M   'P 1'
#
loop_
_entity.id
_entity.type
_entity.pdbx_description
1 polymer ?
#
loop_
_entity_poly.entity_id
_entity_poly.type
_entity_poly.pdbx_seq_one_letter_code
_entity_poly.pdbx_strand_id
1 'polypeptide(L)'
;MSEKNYIGKGKVVGSFGNIKIGIKPEELVKFANDKGYINIIVQKMKEKDRYGNEYTVFIDDWKPTGQTQGSTQSSGKQTQTAVEEDLPF
;
A
#
# COMPACT_ATOMS: atom_id res chain seq x y z
N MET A 1 1.92 8.47 -9.65
CA MET A 1 2.35 8.47 -8.24
C MET A 1 1.10 8.67 -7.41
N SER A 2 0.77 7.76 -6.51
CA SER A 2 -0.36 7.98 -5.59
C SER A 2 -0.01 9.15 -4.67
N GLU A 3 -0.91 10.11 -4.59
CA GLU A 3 -0.77 11.27 -3.73
C GLU A 3 -0.88 10.82 -2.28
N LYS A 4 0.13 11.09 -1.46
CA LYS A 4 0.14 10.69 -0.04
C LYS A 4 -0.66 11.70 0.77
N ASN A 5 -1.69 11.23 1.45
CA ASN A 5 -2.48 12.03 2.38
C ASN A 5 -1.73 12.18 3.71
N TYR A 6 -0.88 13.19 3.84
CA TYR A 6 -0.12 13.46 5.07
C TYR A 6 -1.01 14.05 6.17
N ILE A 7 -1.05 13.40 7.32
CA ILE A 7 -1.97 13.73 8.43
C ILE A 7 -1.25 14.13 9.72
N GLY A 8 0.07 13.95 9.78
CA GLY A 8 0.79 14.21 11.02
C GLY A 8 2.29 13.98 10.96
N LYS A 9 2.92 14.31 12.07
CA LYS A 9 4.34 14.09 12.32
C LYS A 9 4.55 13.56 13.74
N GLY A 10 5.68 12.91 13.95
CA GLY A 10 6.05 12.40 15.26
C GLY A 10 7.54 12.47 15.55
N LYS A 11 7.86 12.34 16.84
CA LYS A 11 9.22 12.33 17.37
C LYS A 11 9.36 11.28 18.46
N VAL A 12 10.59 10.84 18.68
CA VAL A 12 10.91 9.93 19.79
C VAL A 12 10.74 10.68 21.11
N VAL A 13 10.14 10.03 22.11
CA VAL A 13 9.95 10.57 23.46
C VAL A 13 10.34 9.55 24.53
N GLY A 14 11.06 10.01 25.55
CA GLY A 14 11.52 9.17 26.65
C GLY A 14 12.54 8.11 26.23
N SER A 15 12.76 7.14 27.12
CA SER A 15 13.59 5.97 26.88
C SER A 15 12.74 4.84 26.30
N PHE A 16 13.35 3.86 25.62
CA PHE A 16 12.70 2.67 25.02
C PHE A 16 11.98 2.85 23.68
N GLY A 17 12.28 3.92 22.94
CA GLY A 17 11.84 4.03 21.54
C GLY A 17 10.37 4.42 21.35
N ASN A 18 9.73 5.03 22.35
CA ASN A 18 8.36 5.53 22.19
C ASN A 18 8.32 6.64 21.13
N ILE A 19 7.32 6.59 20.25
CA ILE A 19 7.10 7.61 19.22
C ILE A 19 5.81 8.35 19.56
N LYS A 20 5.91 9.65 19.84
CA LYS A 20 4.73 10.52 19.97
C LYS A 20 4.37 11.04 18.59
N ILE A 21 3.12 10.82 18.18
CA ILE A 21 2.58 11.30 16.91
C ILE A 21 1.42 12.26 17.21
N GLY A 22 1.38 13.41 16.54
CA GLY A 22 0.24 14.31 16.55
C GLY A 22 -0.58 14.17 15.27
N ILE A 23 -1.88 13.90 15.40
CA ILE A 23 -2.83 13.81 14.29
C ILE A 23 -4.11 14.56 14.69
N LYS A 24 -4.74 15.26 13.74
CA LYS A 24 -6.04 15.90 13.97
C LYS A 24 -7.17 14.86 13.84
N PRO A 25 -8.05 14.72 14.84
CA PRO A 25 -9.12 13.71 14.81
C PRO A 25 -10.16 13.97 13.71
N GLU A 26 -10.45 15.24 13.41
CA GLU A 26 -11.44 15.63 12.38
C GLU A 26 -11.05 15.19 10.96
N GLU A 27 -9.74 15.05 10.71
CA GLU A 27 -9.22 14.60 9.42
C GLU A 27 -9.22 13.07 9.33
N LEU A 28 -9.06 12.37 10.45
CA LEU A 28 -8.99 10.91 10.52
C LEU A 28 -10.31 10.21 10.15
N VAL A 29 -11.44 10.73 10.65
CA VAL A 29 -12.77 10.09 10.47
C VAL A 29 -13.14 9.91 9.00
N LYS A 30 -12.66 10.81 8.12
CA LYS A 30 -12.92 10.77 6.68
C LYS A 30 -12.30 9.56 5.97
N PHE A 31 -11.31 8.92 6.60
CA PHE A 31 -10.55 7.80 6.04
C PHE A 31 -10.88 6.46 6.70
N ALA A 32 -11.91 6.40 7.53
CA ALA A 32 -12.38 5.14 8.08
C ALA A 32 -12.95 4.25 6.97
N ASN A 33 -12.56 2.99 6.97
CA ASN A 33 -13.13 1.98 6.08
C ASN A 33 -14.52 1.53 6.58
N ASP A 34 -15.20 0.67 5.80
CA ASP A 34 -16.54 0.17 6.13
C ASP A 34 -16.60 -0.63 7.45
N LYS A 35 -15.45 -1.07 7.95
CA LYS A 35 -15.30 -1.77 9.24
C LYS A 35 -14.93 -0.82 10.39
N GLY A 36 -14.85 0.49 10.15
CA GLY A 36 -14.51 1.51 11.13
C GLY A 36 -13.01 1.65 11.44
N TYR A 37 -12.13 1.00 10.68
CA TYR A 37 -10.68 1.11 10.87
C TYR A 37 -10.08 2.19 9.97
N ILE A 38 -9.02 2.83 10.46
CA ILE A 38 -8.20 3.76 9.70
C ILE A 38 -6.80 3.18 9.59
N ASN A 39 -6.31 3.01 8.38
CA ASN A 39 -4.96 2.54 8.13
C ASN A 39 -4.02 3.74 8.00
N ILE A 40 -2.99 3.76 8.83
CA ILE A 40 -1.96 4.81 8.83
C ILE A 40 -0.58 4.20 8.61
N ILE A 41 0.26 4.89 7.87
CA ILE A 41 1.66 4.53 7.67
C ILE A 41 2.52 5.57 8.37
N VAL A 42 3.40 5.11 9.26
CA VAL A 42 4.40 5.93 9.93
C VAL A 42 5.74 5.68 9.25
N GLN A 43 6.29 6.71 8.61
CA GLN A 43 7.55 6.61 7.87
C GLN A 43 8.63 7.47 8.52
N LYS A 44 9.81 6.89 8.73
CA LYS A 44 10.98 7.65 9.18
C LYS A 44 11.43 8.63 8.10
N MET A 45 11.65 9.88 8.48
CA MET A 45 12.14 10.94 7.61
C MET A 45 13.65 10.80 7.41
N LYS A 46 14.13 11.22 6.23
CA LYS A 46 15.57 11.24 5.93
C LYS A 46 16.33 12.19 6.85
N GLU A 47 15.73 13.35 7.12
CA GLU A 47 16.28 14.39 7.98
C GLU A 47 15.23 14.81 8.99
N LYS A 48 15.68 15.18 10.20
CA LYS A 48 14.79 15.73 11.21
C LYS A 48 14.33 17.11 10.77
N ASP A 49 13.09 17.46 11.06
CA ASP A 49 12.65 18.85 10.84
C ASP A 49 13.14 19.79 11.95
N ARG A 50 12.91 21.10 11.76
CA ARG A 50 13.31 22.15 12.72
C ARG A 50 12.72 22.00 14.13
N TYR A 51 11.69 21.17 14.30
CA TYR A 51 11.04 20.91 15.58
C TYR A 51 11.44 19.55 16.18
N GLY A 52 12.41 18.86 15.55
CA GLY A 52 12.90 17.56 15.97
C GLY A 52 11.98 16.39 15.60
N ASN A 53 11.05 16.57 14.66
CA ASN A 53 10.23 15.45 14.18
C ASN A 53 11.07 14.54 13.27
N GLU A 54 10.93 13.24 13.49
CA GLU A 54 11.68 12.17 12.82
C GLU A 54 10.78 11.25 12.00
N TYR A 55 9.48 11.34 12.21
CA TYR A 55 8.49 10.50 11.57
C TYR A 55 7.42 11.37 10.91
N THR A 56 7.01 10.96 9.72
CA THR A 56 5.83 11.49 9.02
C THR A 56 4.75 10.42 8.99
N VAL A 57 3.49 10.84 9.01
CA VAL A 57 2.34 9.94 9.01
C VAL A 57 1.42 10.28 7.85
N PHE A 58 1.01 9.26 7.12
CA PHE A 58 0.05 9.39 6.02
C PHE A 58 -0.98 8.26 6.05
N ILE A 59 -2.15 8.49 5.45
CA ILE A 59 -3.20 7.49 5.30
C ILE A 59 -2.79 6.47 4.24
N ASP A 60 -3.08 5.20 4.52
CA ASP A 60 -3.10 4.16 3.51
C ASP A 60 -4.51 4.03 2.95
N ASP A 61 -4.71 4.59 1.77
CA ASP A 61 -5.97 4.58 1.03
C ASP A 61 -6.10 3.38 0.09
N TRP A 62 -5.16 2.43 0.15
CA TRP A 62 -5.19 1.25 -0.68
C TRP A 62 -6.41 0.38 -0.37
N LYS A 63 -7.33 0.30 -1.32
CA LYS A 63 -8.41 -0.68 -1.34
C LYS A 63 -7.95 -1.84 -2.22
N PRO A 64 -7.96 -3.10 -1.74
CA PRO A 64 -7.77 -4.23 -2.63
C PRO A 64 -8.87 -4.19 -3.68
N THR A 65 -8.52 -3.86 -4.92
CA THR A 65 -9.42 -4.13 -6.04
C THR A 65 -9.55 -5.63 -6.11
N GLY A 66 -10.72 -6.13 -5.71
CA GLY A 66 -11.09 -7.51 -5.98
C GLY A 66 -10.86 -7.79 -7.46
N GLN A 67 -10.20 -8.91 -7.74
CA GLN A 67 -10.27 -9.58 -9.03
C GLN A 67 -11.72 -9.53 -9.53
N THR A 68 -11.98 -8.78 -10.59
CA THR A 68 -12.96 -9.12 -11.63
C THR A 68 -12.84 -8.15 -12.79
N GLN A 69 -12.12 -8.57 -13.82
CA GLN A 69 -12.70 -8.53 -15.16
C GLN A 69 -12.23 -9.80 -15.87
N GLY A 70 -13.17 -10.73 -16.05
CA GLY A 70 -12.93 -11.96 -16.79
C GLY A 70 -12.51 -11.64 -18.22
N SER A 71 -11.35 -12.14 -18.61
CA SER A 71 -11.22 -12.71 -19.94
C SER A 71 -11.67 -14.17 -19.84
N THR A 72 -12.89 -14.42 -20.28
CA THR A 72 -13.31 -15.74 -20.74
C THR A 72 -12.35 -16.17 -21.85
N GLN A 73 -11.29 -16.90 -21.51
CA GLN A 73 -10.60 -17.72 -22.50
C GLN A 73 -11.35 -19.05 -22.58
N SER A 74 -12.45 -19.02 -23.32
CA SER A 74 -13.10 -20.23 -23.80
C SER A 74 -12.18 -20.98 -24.75
N SER A 75 -12.03 -22.27 -24.48
CA SER A 75 -11.83 -23.35 -25.45
C SER A 75 -10.46 -23.43 -26.12
N GLY A 76 -9.69 -24.41 -25.66
CA GLY A 76 -8.50 -24.91 -26.36
C GLY A 76 -7.97 -26.19 -25.73
N LYS A 77 -8.83 -27.20 -25.59
CA LYS A 77 -8.39 -28.57 -25.33
C LYS A 77 -7.69 -29.07 -26.60
N GLN A 78 -6.36 -29.10 -26.63
CA GLN A 78 -5.64 -29.90 -27.61
C GLN A 78 -4.63 -30.82 -26.92
N THR A 79 -5.07 -32.06 -26.88
CA THR A 79 -4.34 -33.31 -26.72
C THR A 79 -3.10 -33.36 -27.62
N GLN A 80 -2.06 -33.98 -27.08
CA GLN A 80 -0.83 -34.46 -27.73
C GLN A 80 -1.03 -35.02 -29.14
N THR A 81 -0.15 -34.67 -30.07
CA THR A 81 0.38 -35.58 -31.11
C THR A 81 1.80 -35.15 -31.46
N ALA A 82 2.75 -36.06 -31.27
CA ALA A 82 4.10 -36.00 -31.82
C ALA A 82 4.05 -36.12 -33.34
N VAL A 83 4.72 -35.22 -34.06
CA VAL A 83 5.23 -35.47 -35.40
C VAL A 83 6.60 -34.80 -35.52
N GLU A 84 7.58 -35.67 -35.62
CA GLU A 84 8.96 -35.45 -36.01
C GLU A 84 8.93 -35.14 -37.52
N GLU A 85 9.14 -33.88 -37.91
CA GLU A 85 9.24 -33.48 -39.32
C GLU A 85 10.58 -32.77 -39.56
N ASP A 86 11.56 -33.61 -39.89
CA ASP A 86 12.41 -33.52 -41.09
C ASP A 86 12.98 -32.13 -41.48
N LEU A 87 14.28 -31.97 -41.21
CA LEU A 87 15.12 -30.87 -41.67
C LEU A 87 15.33 -30.98 -43.20
N PRO A 88 15.02 -29.96 -44.02
CA PRO A 88 15.39 -29.98 -45.41
C PRO A 88 16.91 -29.77 -45.58
N PHE A 89 17.51 -30.63 -46.41
CA PHE A 89 18.90 -30.62 -46.88
C PHE A 89 19.32 -29.29 -47.51
#